data_AF-A0A964YTL4-F1
#
_entry.id   AF-A0A964YTL4-F1
#
_cell.length_a   1.000
_cell.length_b   1.000
_cell.length_c   1.000
_cell.angle_alpha   90.00
_cell.angle_beta   90.00
_cell.angle_gamma   90.00
#
_symmetry.space_group_name_H-M   'P 1'
#
loop_
_entity.id
_entity.type
_entity.pdbx_description
1 polymer ?
#
loop_
_entity_poly.entity_id
_entity_poly.type
_entity_poly.pdbx_seq_one_letter_code
_entity_poly.pdbx_strand_id
1 'polypeptide(L)'
;MFTGIVEDMVVVKNLVKDQENLHLTFYSALVPEFKIDQSISHNGCCLTVVALDTSASDYTVTAIKETLDKTNIGTWSVGDKINIERCMTPSGRLDGHMV
;
A
#
# COMPACT_ATOMS: atom_id res chain seq x y z
N MET A 1 -5.84 -3.16 11.03
CA MET A 1 -6.30 -2.01 11.83
C MET A 1 -5.28 -0.90 11.71
N PHE A 2 -5.73 0.32 11.45
CA PHE A 2 -4.90 1.50 11.25
C PHE A 2 -5.34 2.62 12.21
N THR A 3 -4.50 3.64 12.34
CA THR A 3 -4.68 4.78 13.25
C THR A 3 -5.02 6.08 12.53
N GLY A 4 -4.83 6.12 11.21
CA GLY A 4 -4.99 7.33 10.39
C GLY A 4 -3.80 8.27 10.44
N ILE A 5 -2.67 7.83 11.01
CA ILE A 5 -1.42 8.59 11.06
C ILE A 5 -0.51 8.08 9.95
N VAL A 6 -0.32 8.91 8.92
CA VAL A 6 0.59 8.61 7.80
C VAL A 6 2.01 8.45 8.33
N GLU A 7 2.62 7.32 7.98
CA GLU A 7 3.97 6.97 8.42
C GLU A 7 5.04 7.42 7.41
N ASP A 8 4.78 7.23 6.11
CA ASP A 8 5.71 7.58 5.04
C ASP A 8 4.97 7.82 3.71
N MET A 9 5.68 8.23 2.66
CA MET A 9 5.19 8.26 1.28
C MET A 9 5.98 7.31 0.38
N VAL A 10 5.26 6.54 -0.44
CA VAL A 10 5.84 5.63 -1.43
C VAL A 10 5.64 6.16 -2.83
N VAL A 11 6.47 5.73 -3.77
CA VAL A 11 6.38 6.14 -5.18
C VAL A 11 5.84 4.99 -6.02
N VAL A 12 4.81 5.25 -6.83
CA VAL A 12 4.32 4.27 -7.82
C VAL A 12 5.41 4.03 -8.87
N LYS A 13 5.90 2.80 -8.96
CA LYS A 13 6.95 2.39 -9.90
C LYS A 13 6.39 1.71 -11.14
N ASN A 14 5.34 0.91 -10.96
CA ASN A 14 4.73 0.16 -12.05
C ASN A 14 3.24 -0.09 -11.80
N LEU A 15 2.50 -0.21 -12.89
CA LEU A 15 1.05 -0.46 -12.91
C LEU A 15 0.78 -1.52 -13.97
N VAL A 16 0.32 -2.70 -13.57
CA VAL A 16 0.01 -3.81 -14.47
C VAL A 16 -1.45 -4.19 -14.30
N LYS A 17 -2.24 -3.98 -15.36
CA LYS A 17 -3.64 -4.39 -15.39
C LYS A 17 -3.74 -5.88 -15.70
N ASP A 18 -4.45 -6.63 -14.86
CA ASP A 18 -4.79 -8.03 -15.08
C ASP A 18 -6.31 -8.19 -14.95
N GLN A 19 -6.97 -8.37 -16.10
CA GLN A 19 -8.43 -8.38 -16.20
C GLN A 19 -9.06 -7.11 -15.58
N GLU A 20 -9.84 -7.27 -14.50
CA GLU A 20 -10.47 -6.19 -13.76
C GLU A 20 -9.64 -5.71 -12.55
N ASN A 21 -8.48 -6.31 -12.31
CA ASN A 21 -7.59 -5.98 -11.22
C ASN A 21 -6.41 -5.13 -11.71
N LEU A 22 -5.78 -4.42 -10.76
CA LEU A 22 -4.58 -3.64 -10.98
C LEU A 22 -3.51 -4.05 -9.98
N HIS A 23 -2.37 -4.51 -10.47
CA HIS A 23 -1.18 -4.70 -9.67
C HIS A 23 -0.37 -3.41 -9.64
N LEU A 24 -0.11 -2.90 -8.44
CA LEU A 24 0.67 -1.68 -8.22
C LEU A 24 1.98 -2.06 -7.55
N THR A 25 3.10 -1.73 -8.18
CA THR A 25 4.41 -1.83 -7.57
C THR A 25 4.84 -0.46 -7.09
N PHE A 26 5.33 -0.39 -5.86
CA PHE A 26 5.80 0.83 -5.23
C PHE A 26 7.24 0.68 -4.76
N TYR A 27 7.98 1.79 -4.79
CA TYR A 27 9.26 1.92 -4.10
C TYR A 27 9.05 2.47 -2.69
N SER A 28 9.69 1.85 -1.69
CA SER A 28 9.74 2.35 -0.31
C SER A 28 11.01 1.92 0.41
N ALA A 29 11.62 2.83 1.16
CA ALA A 29 12.74 2.50 2.04
C ALA A 29 12.36 1.53 3.17
N LEU A 30 11.07 1.38 3.47
CA LEU A 30 10.54 0.50 4.52
C LEU A 30 10.35 -0.96 4.06
N VAL A 31 10.57 -1.29 2.78
CA VAL A 31 10.41 -2.65 2.23
C VAL A 31 11.15 -3.73 3.03
N PRO A 32 12.36 -3.52 3.58
CA PRO A 32 13.03 -4.52 4.42
C PRO A 32 12.24 -4.94 5.67
N GLU A 33 11.27 -4.12 6.11
CA GLU A 33 10.41 -4.40 7.25
C GLU A 33 9.06 -5.03 6.85
N PHE A 34 8.76 -5.10 5.55
CA PHE A 34 7.50 -5.63 5.04
C PHE A 34 7.52 -7.15 4.95
N LYS A 35 6.33 -7.75 5.00
CA LYS A 35 6.13 -9.19 4.80
C LYS A 35 5.01 -9.41 3.77
N ILE A 36 5.11 -10.52 3.03
CA ILE A 36 3.99 -11.01 2.23
C ILE A 36 2.80 -11.27 3.17
N ASP A 37 1.59 -11.01 2.69
CA ASP A 37 0.32 -11.08 3.44
C ASP A 37 0.16 -10.01 4.53
N GLN A 38 1.06 -9.03 4.61
CA GLN A 38 0.88 -7.87 5.48
C GLN A 38 -0.06 -6.85 4.85
N SER A 39 -0.91 -6.25 5.69
CA SER A 39 -1.77 -5.12 5.30
C SER A 39 -1.06 -3.78 5.48
N ILE A 40 -1.07 -2.98 4.41
CA ILE A 40 -0.59 -1.60 4.40
C ILE A 40 -1.71 -0.73 3.84
N SER A 41 -1.95 0.41 4.48
CA SER A 41 -2.91 1.41 4.00
C SER A 41 -2.21 2.31 2.99
N HIS A 42 -2.84 2.56 1.84
CA HIS A 42 -2.36 3.42 0.76
C HIS A 42 -3.40 4.52 0.54
N ASN A 43 -3.08 5.76 0.94
CA ASN A 43 -4.03 6.88 1.00
C ASN A 43 -5.37 6.50 1.69
N GLY A 44 -5.31 5.65 2.73
CA GLY A 44 -6.48 5.18 3.47
C GLY A 44 -7.09 3.88 2.93
N CYS A 45 -6.64 3.36 1.78
CA CYS A 45 -7.11 2.08 1.25
C CYS A 45 -6.20 0.93 1.71
N CYS A 46 -6.73 -0.01 2.49
CA CYS A 46 -5.99 -1.18 2.92
C CYS A 46 -5.75 -2.15 1.75
N LEU A 47 -4.48 -2.44 1.45
CA LEU A 47 -4.07 -3.42 0.46
C LEU A 47 -3.07 -4.41 1.05
N THR A 48 -3.05 -5.62 0.51
CA THR A 48 -2.17 -6.70 0.97
C THR A 48 -0.95 -6.81 0.07
N VAL A 49 0.22 -6.93 0.70
CA VAL A 49 1.49 -7.19 0.00
C VAL A 49 1.48 -8.59 -0.61
N VAL A 50 1.61 -8.68 -1.93
CA VAL A 50 1.63 -9.95 -2.69
C VAL A 50 3.02 -10.32 -3.20
N ALA A 51 3.93 -9.35 -3.33
CA ALA A 51 5.32 -9.60 -3.70
C ALA A 51 6.25 -8.54 -3.11
N LEU A 52 7.51 -8.92 -2.90
CA LEU A 52 8.59 -8.08 -2.38
C LEU A 52 9.85 -8.28 -3.21
N ASP A 53 10.52 -7.18 -3.54
CA ASP A 53 11.89 -7.16 -4.04
C ASP A 53 12.73 -6.28 -3.12
N THR A 54 13.39 -6.91 -2.15
CA THR A 54 14.22 -6.21 -1.17
C THR A 54 15.48 -5.61 -1.78
N SER A 55 15.96 -6.12 -2.93
CA SER A 55 17.14 -5.59 -3.60
C SER A 55 16.85 -4.26 -4.30
N ALA A 56 15.64 -4.11 -4.85
CA ALA A 56 15.16 -2.88 -5.46
C ALA A 56 14.43 -1.95 -4.47
N SER A 57 14.14 -2.43 -3.26
CA SER A 57 13.25 -1.76 -2.29
C SER A 57 11.85 -1.52 -2.85
N ASP A 58 11.34 -2.51 -3.59
CA ASP A 58 10.03 -2.48 -4.22
C ASP A 58 9.08 -3.50 -3.57
N TYR A 59 7.78 -3.19 -3.56
CA TYR A 59 6.73 -4.13 -3.15
C TYR A 59 5.51 -3.99 -4.04
N THR A 60 4.76 -5.08 -4.20
CA THR A 60 3.56 -5.11 -5.05
C THR A 60 2.33 -5.45 -4.22
N VAL A 61 1.22 -4.79 -4.54
CA VAL A 61 -0.12 -5.07 -4.03
C VAL A 61 -1.10 -5.22 -5.20
N THR A 62 -2.26 -5.79 -4.93
CA THR A 62 -3.34 -5.92 -5.92
C THR A 62 -4.56 -5.15 -5.46
N ALA A 63 -5.02 -4.19 -6.26
CA ALA A 63 -6.33 -3.58 -6.11
C ALA A 63 -7.33 -4.32 -7.00
N ILE A 64 -8.37 -4.88 -6.39
CA ILE A 64 -9.45 -5.53 -7.12
C ILE A 64 -10.45 -4.50 -7.65
N LYS A 65 -11.32 -4.91 -8.58
CA LYS A 65 -12.31 -4.03 -9.20
C LYS A 65 -13.10 -3.17 -8.22
N GLU A 66 -13.68 -3.74 -7.17
CA GLU A 66 -14.46 -2.97 -6.20
C GLU A 66 -13.61 -1.87 -5.53
N THR A 67 -12.36 -2.18 -5.21
CA THR A 67 -11.42 -1.21 -4.66
C THR A 67 -11.13 -0.09 -5.65
N LEU A 68 -10.94 -0.41 -6.93
CA LEU A 68 -10.73 0.59 -7.99
C LEU A 68 -11.98 1.47 -8.19
N ASP A 69 -13.17 0.88 -8.14
CA ASP A 69 -14.45 1.57 -8.34
C ASP A 69 -14.83 2.49 -7.16
N LYS A 70 -14.35 2.18 -5.95
CA LYS A 70 -14.70 2.89 -4.70
C LYS A 70 -13.63 3.86 -4.21
N THR A 71 -12.45 3.86 -4.80
CA THR A 71 -11.32 4.68 -4.36
C THR A 71 -10.72 5.47 -5.52
N ASN A 72 -9.69 6.28 -5.25
CA ASN A 72 -8.96 7.01 -6.28
C ASN A 72 -7.78 6.22 -6.87
N ILE A 73 -7.58 4.95 -6.51
CA ILE A 73 -6.43 4.14 -6.98
C ILE A 73 -6.40 4.04 -8.51
N GLY A 74 -7.57 3.98 -9.15
CA GLY A 74 -7.68 3.90 -10.61
C GLY A 74 -7.16 5.13 -11.37
N THR A 75 -6.91 6.26 -10.68
CA THR A 75 -6.37 7.48 -11.30
C THR A 75 -4.87 7.66 -11.10
N TRP A 76 -4.21 6.74 -10.38
CA TRP A 76 -2.78 6.84 -10.10
C TRP A 76 -1.94 6.52 -11.33
N SER A 77 -0.78 7.19 -11.41
CA SER A 77 0.19 7.05 -12.49
C SER A 77 1.59 6.77 -11.92
N VAL A 78 2.46 6.21 -12.75
CA VAL A 78 3.88 6.01 -12.38
C VAL A 78 4.51 7.36 -12.02
N GLY A 79 5.20 7.40 -10.88
CA GLY A 79 5.80 8.60 -10.31
C GLY A 79 4.95 9.27 -9.22
N ASP A 80 3.67 8.92 -9.08
CA ASP A 80 2.82 9.47 -8.03
C ASP A 80 3.32 9.07 -6.64
N LYS A 81 3.16 10.00 -5.68
CA LYS A 81 3.49 9.79 -4.26
C LYS A 81 2.23 9.47 -3.47
N ILE A 82 2.25 8.36 -2.75
CA ILE A 82 1.11 7.82 -2.04
C ILE A 82 1.44 7.73 -0.56
N ASN A 83 0.57 8.26 0.30
CA ASN A 83 0.72 8.11 1.75
C ASN A 83 0.56 6.65 2.14
N ILE A 84 1.42 6.16 3.03
CA ILE A 84 1.29 4.83 3.59
C ILE A 84 1.23 4.82 5.11
N GLU A 85 0.55 3.83 5.63
CA GLU A 85 0.52 3.50 7.05
C GLU A 85 0.56 1.97 7.21
N ARG A 86 1.52 1.44 7.97
CA ARG A 86 1.56 0.01 8.30
C ARG A 86 0.47 -0.34 9.30
N CYS A 87 -0.06 -1.55 9.22
CA CYS A 87 -1.03 -2.02 10.21
C CYS A 87 -0.45 -1.99 11.63
N MET A 88 -1.26 -1.54 12.59
CA MET A 88 -0.87 -1.47 14.00
C MET A 88 -0.65 -2.88 14.57
N THR A 89 0.40 -3.06 15.37
CA THR A 89 0.60 -4.28 16.16
C THR A 89 -0.36 -4.32 17.35
N PRO A 90 -0.65 -5.49 17.95
CA PRO A 90 -1.54 -5.57 19.11
C PRO A 90 -1.09 -4.72 20.32
N SER A 91 0.21 -4.45 20.43
CA SER A 91 0.84 -3.59 21.43
C SER A 91 1.17 -2.18 20.92
N GLY A 92 0.70 -1.83 19.72
CA GLY A 92 0.93 -0.55 19.09
C GLY A 92 0.19 0.59 19.79
N ARG A 93 0.68 1.81 19.62
CA ARG A 93 0.06 3.02 20.15
C ARG A 93 -1.11 3.44 19.25
N LEU A 94 -2.25 3.75 19.85
CA LEU A 94 -3.41 4.34 19.16
C LEU A 94 -3.45 5.85 19.45
N ASP A 95 -2.52 6.60 18.87
CA ASP A 95 -2.46 8.06 19.05
C ASP A 95 -3.46 8.82 18.14
N GLY A 96 -3.97 8.16 17.09
CA GLY A 96 -5.04 8.66 16.21
C GLY A 96 -6.43 8.12 16.60
N HIS A 97 -7.11 7.45 15.67
CA HIS A 97 -8.38 6.76 15.90
C HIS A 97 -8.47 5.48 15.06
N MET A 98 -9.45 4.60 15.33
CA MET A 98 -9.63 3.40 14.52
C MET A 98 -10.17 3.76 13.13
N VAL A 99 -9.38 3.45 12.10
CA VAL A 99 -9.73 3.58 10.67
C VAL A 99 -10.08 2.21 10.10
#